data_AF-A0A9E8SAW3-F1
#
_entry.id   AF-A0A9E8SAW3-F1
#
_cell.length_a   1.000
_cell.length_b   1.000
_cell.length_c   1.000
_cell.angle_alpha   90.00
_cell.angle_beta   90.00
_cell.angle_gamma   90.00
#
_symmetry.space_group_name_H-M   'P 1'
#
loop_
_entity.id
_entity.type
_entity.pdbx_description
1 polymer ?
#
loop_
_entity_poly.entity_id
_entity_poly.type
_entity_poly.pdbx_seq_one_letter_code
_entity_poly.pdbx_strand_id
1 'polypeptide(L)'
;MPETLSPLGLRTRESGPLPAPLLARPDDLERLLDDDGLAAWIADELMTPGAVLSPTAIDDAPAAPAIGRTAITTMMRHTLRDAHPLVARFLPVELRAEAALSGAGTAAHARLEQGARLLARLIAHYWAAVRTAYPQAWSDRDGHLLFSREGLTALSRFGAEVITARVSRHEILPEYFVTAMQPVAERVPLARASRPALAPHPAADQLLAELVAALRGADAETAAGQFPVRATWGSTASPISAPWESPASPHSPA
;
A
#
# COMPACT_ATOMS: atom_id res chain seq x y z
N MET A 1 -42.04 -30.64 29.61
CA MET A 1 -40.65 -30.26 29.94
C MET A 1 -40.35 -28.99 29.18
N PRO A 2 -40.07 -27.86 29.83
CA PRO A 2 -39.81 -26.61 29.12
C PRO A 2 -38.33 -26.53 28.70
N GLU A 3 -38.08 -26.26 27.42
CA GLU A 3 -36.76 -25.95 26.89
C GLU A 3 -36.36 -24.52 27.29
N THR A 4 -35.32 -24.42 28.12
CA THR A 4 -34.63 -23.17 28.44
C THR A 4 -33.74 -22.73 27.27
N LEU A 5 -34.11 -21.63 26.62
CA LEU A 5 -33.27 -20.92 25.65
C LEU A 5 -32.16 -20.16 26.40
N SER A 6 -30.90 -20.50 26.12
CA SER A 6 -29.72 -19.75 26.60
C SER A 6 -29.61 -18.41 25.88
N PRO A 7 -29.32 -17.30 26.59
CA PRO A 7 -29.16 -15.99 25.97
C PRO A 7 -27.83 -15.87 25.23
N LEU A 8 -27.89 -15.27 24.04
CA LEU A 8 -26.77 -14.88 23.19
C LEU A 8 -25.72 -14.09 23.99
N GLY A 9 -24.52 -14.67 24.09
CA GLY A 9 -23.34 -14.00 24.61
C GLY A 9 -22.90 -12.88 23.66
N LEU A 10 -23.32 -11.65 23.97
CA LEU A 10 -22.72 -10.43 23.43
C LEU A 10 -21.27 -10.37 23.92
N ARG A 11 -20.33 -10.85 23.09
CA ARG A 11 -18.92 -10.58 23.27
C ARG A 11 -18.69 -9.09 22.96
N THR A 12 -18.61 -8.28 24.01
CA THR A 12 -17.93 -7.00 24.00
C THR A 12 -16.56 -7.21 23.36
N ARG A 13 -16.37 -6.68 22.14
CA ARG A 13 -15.03 -6.54 21.55
C ARG A 13 -14.27 -5.66 22.53
N GLU A 14 -13.37 -6.27 23.30
CA GLU A 14 -12.37 -5.54 24.05
C GLU A 14 -11.59 -4.71 23.04
N SER A 15 -11.82 -3.40 23.06
CA SER A 15 -10.98 -2.43 22.39
C SER A 15 -9.58 -2.60 22.97
N GLY A 16 -8.72 -3.29 22.22
CA GLY A 16 -7.32 -3.45 22.58
C GLY A 16 -6.68 -2.08 22.83
N PRO A 17 -5.64 -2.01 23.68
CA PRO A 17 -4.96 -0.75 23.95
C PRO A 17 -4.54 -0.10 22.64
N LEU A 18 -4.80 1.21 22.51
CA LEU A 18 -4.27 2.01 21.42
C LEU A 18 -2.76 1.73 21.33
N PRO A 19 -2.21 1.45 20.13
CA PRO A 19 -0.78 1.23 19.99
C PRO A 19 -0.05 2.42 20.61
N ALA A 20 0.86 2.14 21.54
CA ALA A 20 1.65 3.18 22.20
C ALA A 20 2.23 4.11 21.12
N PRO A 21 2.28 5.44 21.35
CA PRO A 21 2.97 6.33 20.43
C PRO A 21 4.39 5.77 20.26
N LEU A 22 4.69 5.29 19.05
CA LEU A 22 6.01 4.79 18.70
C LEU A 22 6.97 5.95 18.98
N LEU A 23 7.75 5.82 20.04
CA LEU A 23 8.77 6.79 20.39
C LEU A 23 9.65 6.96 19.15
N ALA A 24 9.65 8.18 18.61
CA ALA A 24 10.48 8.54 17.47
C ALA A 24 11.92 8.09 17.77
N ARG A 25 12.48 7.23 16.92
CA ARG A 25 13.85 6.75 17.15
C ARG A 25 14.78 7.92 16.83
N PRO A 26 15.71 8.30 17.74
CA PRO A 26 16.59 9.45 17.52
C PRO A 26 17.38 9.36 16.20
N ASP A 27 17.75 8.15 15.82
CA ASP A 27 18.54 7.84 14.61
C ASP A 27 17.72 7.92 13.31
N ASP A 28 16.39 8.05 13.39
CA ASP A 28 15.55 8.09 12.19
C ASP A 28 15.64 9.44 11.49
N LEU A 29 15.90 10.54 12.20
CA LEU A 29 15.95 11.87 11.60
C LEU A 29 16.99 11.94 10.47
N GLU A 30 18.23 11.52 10.73
CA GLU A 30 19.30 11.56 9.73
C GLU A 30 18.90 10.81 8.45
N ARG A 31 18.26 9.65 8.62
CA ARG A 31 17.82 8.81 7.51
C ARG A 31 16.71 9.48 6.71
N LEU A 32 15.82 10.23 7.33
CA LEU A 32 14.69 10.85 6.64
C LEU A 32 15.07 12.10 5.81
N LEU A 33 16.26 12.66 6.00
CA LEU A 33 16.68 13.91 5.34
C LEU A 33 17.11 13.70 3.89
N ASP A 34 17.75 12.58 3.57
CA ASP A 34 18.18 12.23 2.21
C ASP A 34 17.40 11.04 1.63
N ASP A 35 17.43 10.92 0.30
CA ASP A 35 16.61 9.93 -0.41
C ASP A 35 17.11 8.48 -0.21
N ASP A 36 18.40 8.28 0.03
CA ASP A 36 18.97 6.95 0.28
C ASP A 36 18.65 6.45 1.69
N GLY A 37 18.77 7.34 2.67
CA GLY A 37 18.33 7.12 4.04
C GLY A 37 16.84 6.83 4.11
N LEU A 38 16.02 7.60 3.38
CA LEU A 38 14.56 7.42 3.34
C LEU A 38 14.20 6.07 2.73
N ALA A 39 14.85 5.69 1.62
CA ALA A 39 14.64 4.38 1.01
C ALA A 39 15.00 3.24 1.96
N ALA A 40 16.10 3.37 2.72
CA ALA A 40 16.47 2.39 3.73
C ALA A 40 15.48 2.36 4.90
N TRP A 41 14.99 3.53 5.34
CA TRP A 41 14.04 3.64 6.45
C TRP A 41 12.69 3.00 6.09
N ILE A 42 12.17 3.27 4.90
CA ILE A 42 10.95 2.62 4.40
C ILE A 42 11.17 1.11 4.24
N ALA A 43 12.34 0.67 3.76
CA ALA A 43 12.64 -0.75 3.67
C ALA A 43 12.56 -1.45 5.03
N ASP A 44 13.08 -0.83 6.10
CA ASP A 44 12.99 -1.38 7.46
C ASP A 44 11.54 -1.48 7.94
N GLU A 45 10.72 -0.45 7.71
CA GLU A 45 9.30 -0.47 8.03
C GLU A 45 8.57 -1.62 7.30
N LEU A 46 8.86 -1.83 6.02
CA LEU A 46 8.26 -2.90 5.20
C LEU A 46 8.75 -4.32 5.56
N MET A 47 9.82 -4.44 6.34
CA MET A 47 10.35 -5.72 6.82
C MET A 47 9.89 -6.08 8.24
N THR A 48 9.29 -5.13 8.97
CA THR A 48 8.75 -5.34 10.32
C THR A 48 7.83 -6.56 10.36
N PRO A 49 7.83 -7.39 11.44
CA PRO A 49 6.96 -8.56 11.53
C PRO A 49 5.50 -8.25 11.19
N GLY A 50 4.92 -9.03 10.27
CA GLY A 50 3.55 -8.84 9.78
C GLY A 50 3.41 -7.89 8.58
N ALA A 51 4.48 -7.19 8.16
CA ALA A 51 4.49 -6.41 6.93
C ALA A 51 4.58 -7.31 5.68
N VAL A 52 4.13 -6.80 4.52
CA VAL A 52 4.01 -7.59 3.28
C VAL A 52 5.35 -8.15 2.75
N LEU A 53 6.46 -7.46 3.01
CA LEU A 53 7.81 -7.89 2.63
C LEU A 53 8.58 -8.47 3.83
N SER A 54 7.89 -8.71 4.96
CA SER A 54 8.52 -9.32 6.13
C SER A 54 8.86 -10.77 5.84
N PRO A 55 10.06 -11.24 6.26
CA PRO A 55 10.42 -12.66 6.13
C PRO A 55 9.41 -13.59 6.81
N THR A 56 8.73 -13.13 7.88
CA THR A 56 7.74 -13.94 8.61
C THR A 56 6.34 -13.90 8.00
N ALA A 57 6.03 -12.89 7.17
CA ALA A 57 4.76 -12.82 6.43
C ALA A 57 4.71 -13.79 5.25
N ILE A 58 5.83 -14.48 5.01
CA ILE A 58 6.07 -15.43 3.94
C ILE A 58 5.92 -16.89 4.45
N ASP A 59 5.87 -17.11 5.76
CA ASP A 59 5.93 -18.45 6.37
C ASP A 59 4.63 -19.29 6.23
N ASP A 60 3.49 -18.71 5.84
CA ASP A 60 2.24 -19.47 5.59
C ASP A 60 2.14 -20.06 4.18
N ALA A 61 3.13 -19.81 3.31
CA ALA A 61 3.28 -20.46 2.01
C ALA A 61 4.58 -21.27 2.00
N PRO A 62 4.61 -22.50 1.44
CA PRO A 62 5.85 -23.26 1.35
C PRO A 62 6.91 -22.46 0.58
N ALA A 63 7.94 -22.03 1.30
CA ALA A 63 9.22 -21.51 0.80
C ALA A 63 9.17 -20.30 -0.15
N ALA A 64 8.37 -19.26 0.13
CA ALA A 64 8.66 -17.99 -0.54
C ALA A 64 10.03 -17.46 -0.04
N PRO A 65 10.93 -17.01 -0.91
CA PRO A 65 12.29 -16.68 -0.53
C PRO A 65 12.34 -15.34 0.22
N ALA A 66 13.11 -15.29 1.31
CA ALA A 66 13.37 -14.03 2.02
C ALA A 66 14.08 -13.04 1.09
N ILE A 67 13.37 -11.96 0.70
CA ILE A 67 13.99 -10.85 -0.02
C ILE A 67 14.93 -10.15 0.96
N GLY A 68 16.22 -10.13 0.64
CA GLY A 68 17.21 -9.47 1.48
C GLY A 68 16.95 -7.97 1.58
N ARG A 69 17.25 -7.39 2.74
CA ARG A 69 17.10 -5.95 3.02
C ARG A 69 17.67 -5.07 1.91
N THR A 70 18.86 -5.39 1.41
CA THR A 70 19.51 -4.64 0.32
C THR A 70 18.65 -4.58 -0.95
N ALA A 71 18.01 -5.69 -1.32
CA ALA A 71 17.13 -5.72 -2.49
C ALA A 71 15.87 -4.87 -2.25
N ILE A 72 15.27 -4.92 -1.06
CA ILE A 72 14.13 -4.08 -0.69
C ILE A 72 14.53 -2.60 -0.70
N THR A 73 15.68 -2.22 -0.15
CA THR A 73 16.20 -0.84 -0.24
C THR A 73 16.37 -0.41 -1.70
N THR A 74 16.90 -1.27 -2.58
CA THR A 74 17.01 -0.96 -4.01
C THR A 74 15.64 -0.78 -4.66
N MET A 75 14.65 -1.62 -4.34
CA MET A 75 13.27 -1.45 -4.79
C MET A 75 12.73 -0.08 -4.37
N MET A 76 12.89 0.29 -3.09
CA MET A 76 12.43 1.57 -2.57
C MET A 76 13.11 2.75 -3.27
N ARG A 77 14.41 2.68 -3.54
CA ARG A 77 15.12 3.71 -4.32
C ARG A 77 14.51 3.90 -5.70
N HIS A 78 14.19 2.81 -6.39
CA HIS A 78 13.54 2.89 -7.70
C HIS A 78 12.14 3.47 -7.60
N THR A 79 11.32 3.04 -6.64
CA THR A 79 9.97 3.58 -6.43
C THR A 79 10.01 5.06 -6.08
N LEU A 80 10.83 5.48 -5.12
CA LEU A 80 10.88 6.86 -4.65
C LEU A 80 11.45 7.82 -5.70
N ARG A 81 12.45 7.38 -6.48
CA ARG A 81 13.00 8.17 -7.59
C ARG A 81 11.94 8.49 -8.63
N ASP A 82 11.17 7.49 -9.05
CA ASP A 82 10.14 7.67 -10.07
C ASP A 82 8.88 8.35 -9.47
N ALA A 83 8.66 8.22 -8.16
CA ALA A 83 7.61 8.91 -7.41
C ALA A 83 8.05 10.27 -6.82
N HIS A 84 9.06 10.93 -7.37
CA HIS A 84 9.61 12.18 -6.81
C HIS A 84 8.54 13.26 -6.52
N PRO A 85 7.54 13.52 -7.39
CA PRO A 85 6.48 14.49 -7.10
C PRO A 85 5.66 14.11 -5.85
N LEU A 86 5.45 12.82 -5.64
CA LEU A 86 4.75 12.29 -4.47
C LEU A 86 5.58 12.47 -3.20
N VAL A 87 6.88 12.18 -3.28
CA VAL A 87 7.82 12.40 -2.18
C VAL A 87 7.84 13.88 -1.79
N ALA A 88 7.94 14.79 -2.75
CA ALA A 88 7.90 16.23 -2.50
C ALA A 88 6.58 16.70 -1.86
N ARG A 89 5.46 16.03 -2.16
CA ARG A 89 4.16 16.32 -1.55
C ARG A 89 4.07 15.90 -0.08
N PHE A 90 4.61 14.73 0.27
CA PHE A 90 4.54 14.22 1.65
C PHE A 90 5.71 14.66 2.54
N LEU A 91 6.87 14.93 1.93
CA LEU A 91 8.11 15.33 2.59
C LEU A 91 8.69 16.56 1.88
N PRO A 92 8.02 17.73 1.96
CA PRO A 92 8.50 18.96 1.32
C PRO A 92 9.92 19.32 1.76
N VAL A 93 10.69 19.94 0.87
CA VAL A 93 12.08 20.36 1.16
C VAL A 93 12.12 21.30 2.36
N GLU A 94 11.12 22.17 2.51
CA GLU A 94 10.99 23.10 3.62
C GLU A 94 10.82 22.36 4.95
N LEU A 95 10.01 21.28 4.96
CA LEU A 95 9.82 20.46 6.16
C LEU A 95 11.09 19.68 6.52
N ARG A 96 11.82 19.16 5.51
CA ARG A 96 13.12 18.51 5.73
C ARG A 96 14.14 19.49 6.31
N ALA A 97 14.21 20.71 5.78
CA ALA A 97 15.09 21.76 6.28
C ALA A 97 14.73 22.19 7.72
N GLU A 98 13.43 22.38 8.00
CA GLU A 98 12.93 22.70 9.34
C GLU A 98 13.30 21.61 10.35
N ALA A 99 13.09 20.33 10.00
CA ALA A 99 13.44 19.20 10.84
C ALA A 99 14.96 19.07 11.06
N ALA A 100 15.77 19.31 10.03
CA ALA A 100 17.23 19.29 10.13
C ALA A 100 17.77 20.37 11.07
N LEU A 101 17.19 21.57 11.04
CA LEU A 101 17.58 22.68 11.92
C LEU A 101 17.08 22.49 13.36
N SER A 102 15.87 21.96 13.51
CA SER A 102 15.21 21.84 14.81
C SER A 102 15.69 20.60 15.59
N GLY A 103 16.16 19.56 14.89
CA GLY A 103 16.66 18.33 15.50
C GLY A 103 15.57 17.32 15.88
N ALA A 104 16.01 16.19 16.42
CA ALA A 104 15.16 15.05 16.78
C ALA A 104 14.20 15.40 17.94
N GLY A 105 13.05 14.73 17.97
CA GLY A 105 12.01 14.92 19.00
C GLY A 105 11.16 16.18 18.85
N THR A 106 11.36 16.98 17.80
CA THR A 106 10.59 18.19 17.52
C THR A 106 9.31 17.90 16.74
N ALA A 107 8.38 18.86 16.71
CA ALA A 107 7.15 18.75 15.92
C ALA A 107 7.44 18.62 14.41
N ALA A 108 8.48 19.28 13.91
CA ALA A 108 8.94 19.16 12.52
C ALA A 108 9.41 17.73 12.22
N HIS A 109 10.22 17.14 13.11
CA HIS A 109 10.64 15.74 13.00
C HIS A 109 9.44 14.78 13.00
N ALA A 110 8.48 14.96 13.92
CA ALA A 110 7.29 14.11 13.99
C ALA A 110 6.44 14.19 12.71
N ARG A 111 6.29 15.39 12.12
CA ARG A 111 5.58 15.57 10.84
C ARG A 111 6.32 14.90 9.69
N LEU A 112 7.65 15.00 9.65
CA LEU A 112 8.48 14.34 8.65
C LEU A 112 8.33 12.81 8.74
N GLU A 113 8.44 12.26 9.94
CA GLU A 113 8.24 10.83 10.19
C GLU A 113 6.83 10.37 9.80
N GLN A 114 5.80 11.15 10.11
CA GLN A 114 4.42 10.85 9.71
C GLN A 114 4.27 10.80 8.18
N GLY A 115 4.88 11.73 7.45
CA GLY A 115 4.91 11.72 5.98
C GLY A 115 5.60 10.46 5.43
N ALA A 116 6.72 10.06 6.04
CA ALA A 116 7.46 8.87 5.66
C ALA A 116 6.67 7.58 5.95
N ARG A 117 5.98 7.51 7.10
CA ARG A 117 5.07 6.41 7.46
C ARG A 117 3.91 6.29 6.47
N LEU A 118 3.35 7.41 6.01
CA LEU A 118 2.28 7.40 5.01
C LEU A 118 2.79 6.87 3.67
N LEU A 119 3.97 7.31 3.21
CA LEU A 119 4.63 6.76 2.01
C LEU A 119 4.87 5.25 2.14
N ALA A 120 5.43 4.80 3.26
CA ALA A 120 5.66 3.38 3.53
C ALA A 120 4.35 2.57 3.48
N ARG A 121 3.27 3.10 4.04
CA ARG A 121 1.94 2.46 3.99
C ARG A 121 1.40 2.33 2.57
N LEU A 122 1.51 3.37 1.76
CA LEU A 122 1.08 3.33 0.36
C LEU A 122 1.87 2.30 -0.45
N ILE A 123 3.18 2.24 -0.23
CA ILE A 123 4.06 1.24 -0.85
C ILE A 123 3.69 -0.17 -0.37
N ALA A 124 3.36 -0.35 0.92
CA ALA A 124 2.89 -1.62 1.45
C ALA A 124 1.57 -2.07 0.79
N HIS A 125 0.62 -1.16 0.58
CA HIS A 125 -0.64 -1.45 -0.13
C HIS A 125 -0.38 -1.89 -1.57
N TYR A 126 0.53 -1.20 -2.27
CA TYR A 126 0.95 -1.60 -3.61
C TYR A 126 1.54 -3.02 -3.64
N TRP A 127 2.52 -3.35 -2.79
CA TRP A 127 3.12 -4.68 -2.78
C TRP A 127 2.15 -5.77 -2.32
N ALA A 128 1.22 -5.45 -1.43
CA ALA A 128 0.13 -6.37 -1.06
C ALA A 128 -0.77 -6.67 -2.27
N ALA A 129 -1.11 -5.65 -3.06
CA ALA A 129 -1.86 -5.82 -4.29
C ALA A 129 -1.09 -6.63 -5.34
N VAL A 130 0.23 -6.42 -5.48
CA VAL A 130 1.10 -7.25 -6.35
C VAL A 130 1.05 -8.71 -5.92
N ARG A 131 1.17 -8.99 -4.61
CA ARG A 131 1.07 -10.36 -4.07
C ARG A 131 -0.28 -11.01 -4.37
N THR A 132 -1.36 -10.27 -4.18
CA THR A 132 -2.73 -10.75 -4.47
C THR A 132 -2.93 -11.00 -5.96
N ALA A 133 -2.39 -10.14 -6.83
CA ALA A 133 -2.56 -10.26 -8.27
C ALA A 133 -1.66 -11.33 -8.92
N TYR A 134 -0.50 -11.63 -8.32
CA TYR A 134 0.47 -12.59 -8.82
C TYR A 134 0.85 -13.67 -7.78
N PRO A 135 -0.10 -14.47 -7.28
CA PRO A 135 0.18 -15.44 -6.22
C PRO A 135 1.19 -16.51 -6.64
N GLN A 136 1.14 -16.96 -7.89
CA GLN A 136 2.08 -17.96 -8.42
C GLN A 136 3.51 -17.41 -8.50
N ALA A 137 3.68 -16.17 -8.97
CA ALA A 137 4.98 -15.53 -9.05
C ALA A 137 5.57 -15.23 -7.67
N TRP A 138 4.71 -15.04 -6.67
CA TRP A 138 5.11 -14.85 -5.28
C TRP A 138 5.67 -16.14 -4.66
N SER A 139 5.14 -17.30 -5.05
CA SER A 139 5.58 -18.60 -4.53
C SER A 139 6.71 -19.23 -5.35
N ASP A 140 6.84 -18.93 -6.65
CA ASP A 140 7.84 -19.52 -7.55
C ASP A 140 8.75 -18.46 -8.19
N ARG A 141 9.93 -18.27 -7.59
CA ARG A 141 10.96 -17.32 -8.02
C ARG A 141 11.63 -17.68 -9.35
N ASP A 142 11.79 -18.97 -9.61
CA ASP A 142 12.58 -19.44 -10.74
C ASP A 142 11.75 -19.49 -12.01
N GLY A 143 10.46 -19.83 -11.90
CA GLY A 143 9.51 -19.79 -13.01
C GLY A 143 9.02 -18.39 -13.38
N HIS A 144 9.21 -17.38 -12.52
CA HIS A 144 8.66 -16.03 -12.73
C HIS A 144 9.71 -14.92 -12.66
N LEU A 145 9.32 -13.73 -13.14
CA LEU A 145 10.16 -12.54 -13.17
C LEU A 145 10.04 -11.68 -11.91
N LEU A 146 9.02 -11.89 -11.06
CA LEU A 146 8.73 -11.03 -9.91
C LEU A 146 9.96 -10.72 -9.04
N PHE A 147 10.76 -11.74 -8.74
CA PHE A 147 11.98 -11.60 -7.93
C PHE A 147 13.28 -11.68 -8.76
N SER A 148 13.20 -11.56 -10.08
CA SER A 148 14.36 -11.32 -10.93
C SER A 148 14.79 -9.86 -10.80
N ARG A 149 16.02 -9.53 -11.19
CA ARG A 149 16.51 -8.14 -11.15
C ARG A 149 15.64 -7.21 -11.99
N GLU A 150 15.25 -7.67 -13.17
CA GLU A 150 14.45 -6.95 -14.14
C GLU A 150 13.03 -6.73 -13.63
N GLY A 151 12.39 -7.78 -13.09
CA GLY A 151 11.04 -7.67 -12.53
C GLY A 151 10.99 -6.80 -11.28
N LEU A 152 11.95 -6.93 -10.36
CA LEU A 152 12.03 -6.03 -9.20
C LEU A 152 12.18 -4.58 -9.62
N THR A 153 13.04 -4.29 -10.61
CA THR A 153 13.23 -2.92 -11.12
C THR A 153 11.95 -2.41 -11.77
N ALA A 154 11.36 -3.17 -12.69
CA ALA A 154 10.16 -2.78 -13.43
C ALA A 154 8.96 -2.57 -12.50
N LEU A 155 8.69 -3.52 -11.60
CA LEU A 155 7.57 -3.44 -10.64
C LEU A 155 7.78 -2.35 -9.60
N SER A 156 9.02 -2.04 -9.20
CA SER A 156 9.25 -0.93 -8.27
C SER A 156 8.94 0.43 -8.91
N ARG A 157 9.35 0.62 -10.17
CA ARG A 157 9.04 1.81 -10.97
C ARG A 157 7.57 1.90 -11.32
N PHE A 158 6.95 0.78 -11.70
CA PHE A 158 5.51 0.70 -11.92
C PHE A 158 4.71 1.05 -10.66
N GLY A 159 5.21 0.67 -9.48
CA GLY A 159 4.64 1.07 -8.20
C GLY A 159 4.53 2.59 -8.04
N ALA A 160 5.51 3.36 -8.54
CA ALA A 160 5.46 4.82 -8.51
C ALA A 160 4.26 5.36 -9.31
N GLU A 161 4.01 4.82 -10.50
CA GLU A 161 2.89 5.17 -11.36
C GLU A 161 1.55 4.85 -10.69
N VAL A 162 1.41 3.64 -10.16
CA VAL A 162 0.18 3.20 -9.48
C VAL A 162 -0.08 4.07 -8.25
N ILE A 163 0.91 4.26 -7.36
CA ILE A 163 0.73 5.05 -6.14
C ILE A 163 0.40 6.51 -6.50
N THR A 164 1.09 7.11 -7.47
CA THR A 164 0.84 8.49 -7.89
C THR A 164 -0.57 8.66 -8.45
N ALA A 165 -1.03 7.74 -9.30
CA ALA A 165 -2.38 7.77 -9.85
C ALA A 165 -3.45 7.67 -8.75
N ARG A 166 -3.28 6.74 -7.80
CA ARG A 166 -4.24 6.52 -6.70
C ARG A 166 -4.27 7.69 -5.73
N VAL A 167 -3.12 8.22 -5.33
CA VAL A 167 -3.07 9.41 -4.47
C VAL A 167 -3.68 10.64 -5.14
N SER A 168 -3.49 10.81 -6.45
CA SER A 168 -4.11 11.90 -7.22
C SER A 168 -5.64 11.82 -7.24
N ARG A 169 -6.20 10.60 -7.15
CA ARG A 169 -7.64 10.33 -7.05
C ARG A 169 -8.16 10.29 -5.60
N HIS A 170 -7.31 10.54 -4.60
CA HIS A 170 -7.63 10.38 -3.17
C HIS A 170 -7.97 8.94 -2.76
N GLU A 171 -7.51 7.96 -3.54
CA GLU A 171 -7.75 6.53 -3.37
C GLU A 171 -6.62 5.86 -2.57
N ILE A 172 -6.53 6.16 -1.27
CA ILE A 172 -5.39 5.72 -0.43
C ILE A 172 -5.60 4.39 0.31
N LEU A 173 -6.79 3.80 0.20
CA LEU A 173 -7.14 2.53 0.86
C LEU A 173 -6.60 1.31 0.10
N PRO A 174 -6.28 0.19 0.80
CA PRO A 174 -5.70 -1.00 0.18
C PRO A 174 -6.46 -1.55 -1.02
N GLU A 175 -7.79 -1.55 -0.97
CA GLU A 175 -8.67 -2.08 -2.01
C GLU A 175 -8.47 -1.41 -3.37
N TYR A 176 -8.18 -0.11 -3.40
CA TYR A 176 -7.97 0.62 -4.65
C TYR A 176 -6.70 0.17 -5.37
N PHE A 177 -5.67 -0.26 -4.61
CA PHE A 177 -4.47 -0.85 -5.19
C PHE A 177 -4.75 -2.24 -5.76
N VAL A 178 -5.57 -3.05 -5.08
CA VAL A 178 -6.00 -4.37 -5.59
C VAL A 178 -6.77 -4.21 -6.90
N THR A 179 -7.75 -3.31 -6.93
CA THR A 179 -8.53 -3.00 -8.15
C THR A 179 -7.65 -2.48 -9.28
N ALA A 180 -6.56 -1.75 -8.98
CA ALA A 180 -5.60 -1.31 -9.98
C ALA A 180 -4.79 -2.48 -10.57
N MET A 181 -4.33 -3.40 -9.71
CA MET A 181 -3.38 -4.43 -10.08
C MET A 181 -4.01 -5.64 -10.77
N GLN A 182 -5.25 -5.97 -10.44
CA GLN A 182 -5.89 -7.18 -10.96
C GLN A 182 -6.04 -7.18 -12.50
N PRO A 183 -6.56 -6.11 -13.14
CA PRO A 183 -6.64 -6.05 -14.61
C PRO A 183 -5.25 -6.02 -15.29
N VAL A 184 -4.23 -5.52 -14.60
CA VAL A 184 -2.85 -5.53 -15.09
C VAL A 184 -2.30 -6.95 -15.12
N ALA A 185 -2.53 -7.73 -14.05
CA ALA A 185 -2.09 -9.11 -13.97
C ALA A 185 -2.75 -10.03 -15.01
N GLU A 186 -4.00 -9.77 -15.38
CA GLU A 186 -4.69 -10.47 -16.46
C GLU A 186 -4.05 -10.24 -17.84
N ARG A 187 -3.45 -9.06 -18.05
CA ARG A 187 -2.83 -8.66 -19.34
C ARG A 187 -1.34 -8.94 -19.40
N VAL A 188 -0.66 -8.89 -18.26
CA VAL A 188 0.80 -8.95 -18.19
C VAL A 188 1.22 -10.11 -17.30
N PRO A 189 1.36 -11.33 -17.85
CA PRO A 189 1.87 -12.47 -17.11
C PRO A 189 3.36 -12.28 -16.79
N LEU A 190 3.76 -12.71 -15.59
CA LEU A 190 5.15 -12.66 -15.11
C LEU A 190 5.90 -13.99 -15.28
N ALA A 191 5.28 -15.01 -15.87
CA ALA A 191 5.93 -16.29 -16.14
C ALA A 191 7.07 -16.10 -17.13
N ARG A 192 8.26 -16.65 -16.83
CA ARG A 192 9.43 -16.56 -17.71
C ARG A 192 9.19 -17.25 -19.06
N ALA A 193 8.43 -18.34 -19.06
CA ALA A 193 8.07 -19.07 -20.28
C ALA A 193 7.27 -18.19 -21.27
N SER A 194 6.54 -17.20 -20.77
CA SER A 194 5.79 -16.24 -21.61
C SER A 194 6.67 -15.15 -22.23
N ARG A 195 7.98 -15.12 -21.89
CA ARG A 195 8.91 -14.08 -22.34
C ARG A 195 10.22 -14.71 -22.84
N PRO A 196 10.36 -14.96 -24.16
CA PRO A 196 11.62 -15.47 -24.71
C PRO A 196 12.76 -14.49 -24.40
N ALA A 197 13.95 -15.03 -24.15
CA ALA A 197 15.12 -14.36 -23.57
C ALA A 197 15.35 -12.93 -24.07
N LEU A 198 14.84 -11.96 -23.31
CA LEU A 198 15.16 -10.55 -23.49
C LEU A 198 16.53 -10.28 -22.89
N ALA A 199 17.33 -9.44 -23.54
CA ALA A 199 18.58 -8.97 -22.95
C ALA A 199 18.31 -8.23 -21.62
N PRO A 200 19.16 -8.35 -20.59
CA PRO A 200 18.82 -8.00 -19.21
C PRO A 200 18.43 -6.52 -19.00
N HIS A 201 19.12 -5.60 -19.67
CA HIS A 201 18.89 -4.17 -19.43
C HIS A 201 17.62 -3.61 -20.12
N PRO A 202 17.33 -3.89 -21.40
CA PRO A 202 16.07 -3.47 -22.01
C PRO A 202 14.85 -4.23 -21.46
N ALA A 203 15.04 -5.39 -20.83
CA ALA A 203 13.94 -6.20 -20.31
C ALA A 203 13.13 -5.50 -19.19
N ALA A 204 13.79 -4.74 -18.30
CA ALA A 204 13.09 -4.03 -17.23
C ALA A 204 12.23 -2.87 -17.77
N ASP A 205 12.77 -2.09 -18.71
CA ASP A 205 12.05 -0.99 -19.34
C ASP A 205 10.89 -1.49 -20.21
N GLN A 206 11.07 -2.61 -20.91
CA GLN A 206 10.00 -3.23 -21.67
C GLN A 206 8.88 -3.76 -20.76
N LEU A 207 9.22 -4.47 -19.69
CA LEU A 207 8.22 -4.94 -18.71
C LEU A 207 7.49 -3.75 -18.07
N LEU A 208 8.20 -2.68 -17.73
CA LEU A 208 7.56 -1.45 -17.23
C LEU A 208 6.59 -0.86 -18.25
N ALA A 209 6.99 -0.74 -19.52
CA ALA A 209 6.14 -0.20 -20.58
C ALA A 209 4.86 -1.03 -20.77
N GLU A 210 4.96 -2.36 -20.72
CA GLU A 210 3.82 -3.27 -20.78
C GLU A 210 2.88 -3.11 -19.58
N LEU A 211 3.42 -3.04 -18.36
CA LEU A 211 2.64 -2.82 -17.14
C LEU A 211 1.89 -1.47 -17.18
N VAL A 212 2.57 -0.40 -17.61
CA VAL A 212 1.97 0.93 -17.77
C VAL A 212 0.90 0.94 -18.86
N ALA A 213 1.14 0.29 -19.99
CA ALA A 213 0.16 0.17 -21.06
C ALA A 213 -1.09 -0.60 -20.59
N ALA A 214 -0.90 -1.70 -19.84
CA ALA A 214 -2.00 -2.46 -19.27
C ALA A 214 -2.81 -1.66 -18.25
N LEU A 215 -2.15 -0.87 -17.38
CA LEU A 215 -2.83 0.02 -16.42
C LEU A 215 -3.69 1.07 -17.13
N ARG A 216 -3.13 1.73 -18.17
CA ARG A 216 -3.86 2.73 -18.96
C ARG A 216 -5.04 2.12 -19.73
N GLY A 217 -4.86 0.93 -20.29
CA GLY A 217 -5.93 0.19 -20.95
C GLY A 217 -7.07 -0.15 -19.99
N ALA A 218 -6.76 -0.65 -18.79
CA ALA A 218 -7.75 -0.98 -17.78
C ALA A 218 -8.53 0.26 -17.28
N ASP A 219 -7.84 1.39 -17.07
CA ASP A 219 -8.47 2.65 -16.70
C ASP A 219 -9.41 3.17 -17.82
N ALA A 220 -9.00 3.06 -19.09
CA ALA A 220 -9.81 3.49 -20.23
C ALA A 220 -11.09 2.63 -20.39
N GLU A 221 -10.99 1.31 -20.22
CA GLU A 221 -12.15 0.41 -20.26
C GLU A 221 -13.13 0.67 -19.10
N THR A 222 -12.60 1.00 -17.92
CA THR A 222 -13.41 1.40 -16.76
C THR A 222 -14.14 2.71 -17.04
N ALA A 223 -13.46 3.70 -17.62
CA ALA A 223 -14.06 4.98 -18.01
C ALA A 223 -15.11 4.83 -19.13
N ALA A 224 -14.92 3.87 -20.04
CA ALA A 224 -15.87 3.55 -21.11
C ALA A 224 -17.07 2.69 -20.64
N GLY A 225 -17.13 2.33 -19.36
CA GLY A 225 -18.22 1.51 -18.79
C GLY A 225 -18.24 0.05 -19.28
N GLN A 226 -17.13 -0.44 -19.85
CA GLN A 226 -17.05 -1.78 -20.46
C GLN A 226 -16.74 -2.89 -19.46
N PHE A 227 -16.29 -2.55 -18.24
CA PHE A 227 -16.17 -3.52 -17.16
C PHE A 227 -17.51 -3.68 -16.44
N PRO A 228 -18.11 -4.89 -16.43
CA PRO A 228 -19.16 -5.19 -15.47
C PRO A 228 -18.50 -5.13 -14.10
N VAL A 229 -18.71 -4.04 -13.38
CA VAL A 229 -18.39 -3.95 -11.95
C VAL A 229 -19.26 -5.01 -11.26
N ARG A 230 -18.77 -6.24 -11.22
CA ARG A 230 -19.32 -7.30 -10.36
C ARG A 230 -18.83 -7.06 -8.94
N ALA A 231 -19.01 -5.83 -8.47
CA ALA A 231 -18.89 -5.54 -7.06
C ALA A 231 -20.20 -5.98 -6.43
N THR A 232 -20.21 -7.22 -5.94
CA THR A 232 -21.11 -7.64 -4.87
C THR A 232 -20.75 -6.83 -3.62
N TRP A 233 -21.11 -5.55 -3.62
CA TRP A 233 -21.26 -4.81 -2.38
C TRP A 233 -22.44 -5.43 -1.65
N GLY A 234 -22.16 -6.02 -0.49
CA GLY A 234 -23.17 -6.61 0.37
C GLY A 234 -24.31 -5.62 0.61
N SER A 235 -25.43 -5.87 -0.06
CA SER A 235 -26.74 -5.30 0.20
C SER A 235 -27.24 -5.82 1.55
N THR A 236 -26.67 -5.33 2.65
CA THR A 236 -27.27 -5.38 3.99
C THR A 236 -26.83 -4.15 4.79
N ALA A 237 -27.26 -2.97 4.37
CA ALA A 237 -27.50 -1.86 5.27
C ALA A 237 -28.78 -1.18 4.81
N SER A 238 -29.89 -1.64 5.37
CA SER A 238 -31.18 -0.96 5.26
C SER A 238 -31.02 0.51 5.66
N PRO A 239 -31.72 1.46 5.02
CA PRO A 239 -31.75 2.83 5.51
C PRO A 239 -32.38 2.83 6.91
N ILE A 240 -31.59 3.17 7.93
CA ILE A 240 -32.15 3.60 9.21
C ILE A 240 -32.89 4.90 8.90
N SER A 241 -34.21 4.75 8.71
CA SER A 241 -35.13 5.88 8.74
C SER A 241 -35.07 6.47 10.15
N ALA A 242 -34.78 7.76 10.24
CA ALA A 242 -34.87 8.51 11.47
C ALA A 242 -36.32 8.48 12.00
N PRO A 243 -36.47 8.41 13.33
CA PRO A 243 -37.51 9.20 13.95
C PRO A 243 -36.98 9.81 15.25
N TRP A 244 -36.69 11.10 15.24
CA TRP A 244 -36.83 11.84 16.49
C TRP A 244 -37.66 13.08 16.19
N GLU A 245 -38.88 12.98 16.71
CA GLU A 245 -39.90 13.99 16.70
C GLU A 245 -39.38 15.25 17.40
N SER A 246 -39.75 16.40 16.85
CA SER A 246 -39.66 17.68 17.54
C SER A 246 -40.67 17.72 18.68
N PRO A 247 -40.27 17.98 19.93
CA PRO A 247 -41.21 18.48 20.92
C PRO A 247 -41.34 20.00 20.81
N ALA A 248 -42.58 20.42 20.62
CA ALA A 248 -43.05 21.80 20.60
C ALA A 248 -42.70 22.58 21.87
N SER A 249 -42.44 23.88 21.71
CA SER A 249 -42.47 24.86 22.78
C SER A 249 -43.87 24.98 23.38
N PRO A 250 -43.98 25.26 24.70
CA PRO A 250 -44.95 26.25 25.11
C PRO A 250 -44.43 27.25 26.17
N HIS A 251 -44.71 28.51 25.86
CA HIS A 251 -45.16 29.62 26.70
C HIS A 251 -44.64 29.82 28.14
N SER A 252 -44.01 30.98 28.34
CA SER A 252 -44.13 31.80 29.55
C SER A 252 -45.56 32.30 29.74
N PRO A 253 -45.98 32.46 31.01
CA PRO A 253 -46.54 33.75 31.39
C PRO A 253 -46.04 34.26 32.76
N ALA A 254 -45.94 35.60 32.83
CA ALA A 254 -45.93 36.53 33.97
C ALA A 254 -45.10 36.19 35.21
#